data_AF-A0A0C2Y698-F1
#
_entry.id   AF-A0A0C2Y698-F1
#
_cell.length_a   1.000
_cell.length_b   1.000
_cell.length_c   1.000
_cell.angle_alpha   90.00
_cell.angle_beta   90.00
_cell.angle_gamma   90.00
#
_symmetry.space_group_name_H-M   'P 1'
#
loop_
_entity.id
_entity.type
_entity.pdbx_description
1 polymer ?
#
loop_
_entity_poly.entity_id
_entity_poly.type
_entity_poly.pdbx_seq_one_letter_code
_entity_poly.pdbx_strand_id
1 'polypeptide(L)'
;MACPKCQEGFVLPGEPIGNIEQDFLGAYHASAPNGETSQRALIFLTDGFGLPLKNCKIMADNLAKRLECDVWIPDYFGGKPLIPVDNLRAPDRAGVKMSILDWIKFVLFTGIPNIPAFIHSRPAVADKRVISLIDLLNSTKEYKKLGIVGYCFGGSAAVRFAGTEFVQSAVICHPGGCKISEVEAIKVPTSWACAEEDIFWSHSQRLQCEAVLAGKKDKEGAIEYEFKDYKGTSHGFAARPNLNVPEVKLAYEEAFEQTVEWFSKTLVV
;
A
#
# COMPACT_ATOMS: atom_id res chain seq x y z
N MET A 1 -33.63 5.17 3.16
CA MET A 1 -32.82 5.88 2.15
C MET A 1 -31.43 6.04 2.72
N ALA A 2 -30.39 5.51 2.05
CA ALA A 2 -29.01 5.69 2.50
C ALA A 2 -28.64 7.18 2.39
N CYS A 3 -27.94 7.72 3.38
CA CYS A 3 -27.47 9.10 3.39
C CYS A 3 -26.66 9.38 2.11
N PRO A 4 -26.87 10.50 1.39
CA PRO A 4 -26.08 10.85 0.21
C PRO A 4 -24.57 10.89 0.49
N LYS A 5 -24.16 11.25 1.72
CA LYS A 5 -22.76 11.22 2.16
C LYS A 5 -22.19 9.79 2.38
N CYS A 6 -23.03 8.76 2.37
CA CYS A 6 -22.55 7.36 2.34
C CYS A 6 -22.12 6.92 0.94
N GLN A 7 -22.41 7.70 -0.11
CA GLN A 7 -22.07 7.35 -1.50
C GLN A 7 -20.73 7.92 -1.98
N GLU A 8 -20.06 8.77 -1.18
CA GLU A 8 -18.76 9.38 -1.54
C GLU A 8 -17.55 8.44 -1.34
N GLY A 9 -17.79 7.17 -0.99
CA GLY A 9 -16.81 6.08 -1.11
C GLY A 9 -15.40 6.41 -0.59
N PHE A 10 -15.23 6.68 0.70
CA PHE A 10 -13.93 6.75 1.39
C PHE A 10 -12.78 7.47 0.65
N VAL A 11 -13.10 8.53 -0.08
CA VAL A 11 -12.13 9.43 -0.70
C VAL A 11 -11.57 10.40 0.34
N LEU A 12 -10.25 10.57 0.37
CA LEU A 12 -9.60 11.51 1.29
C LEU A 12 -9.87 12.97 0.89
N PRO A 13 -10.03 13.89 1.87
CA PRO A 13 -10.16 15.30 1.59
C PRO A 13 -8.86 15.90 1.04
N GLY A 14 -8.97 17.00 0.30
CA GLY A 14 -7.86 17.67 -0.36
C GLY A 14 -7.68 17.24 -1.81
N GLU A 15 -6.72 17.87 -2.48
CA GLU A 15 -6.37 17.59 -3.87
C GLU A 15 -4.88 17.22 -3.99
N PRO A 16 -4.53 16.29 -4.89
CA PRO A 16 -3.14 15.97 -5.17
C PRO A 16 -2.36 17.19 -5.69
N ILE A 17 -1.10 17.34 -5.27
CA ILE A 17 -0.23 18.48 -5.66
C ILE A 17 1.00 18.07 -6.49
N GLY A 18 1.44 16.81 -6.39
CA GLY A 18 2.41 16.22 -7.32
C GLY A 18 1.86 16.01 -8.74
N ASN A 19 2.67 15.44 -9.63
CA ASN A 19 2.40 15.38 -11.07
C ASN A 19 2.52 13.96 -11.63
N ILE A 20 1.80 13.67 -12.71
CA ILE A 20 2.03 12.46 -13.50
C ILE A 20 3.17 12.74 -14.48
N GLU A 21 4.26 11.98 -14.39
CA GLU A 21 5.44 12.15 -15.22
C GLU A 21 5.49 11.07 -16.31
N GLN A 22 5.22 11.46 -17.56
CA GLN A 22 5.21 10.53 -18.70
C GLN A 22 6.58 9.93 -18.97
N ASP A 23 7.65 10.71 -18.76
CA ASP A 23 9.04 10.25 -18.92
C ASP A 23 9.41 9.19 -17.87
N PHE A 24 8.65 9.09 -16.79
CA PHE A 24 8.79 8.06 -15.74
C PHE A 24 7.68 7.02 -15.82
N LEU A 25 7.39 6.56 -17.04
CA LEU A 25 6.42 5.48 -17.30
C LEU A 25 5.00 5.80 -16.80
N GLY A 26 4.63 7.08 -16.79
CA GLY A 26 3.32 7.53 -16.29
C GLY A 26 3.16 7.45 -14.77
N ALA A 27 4.27 7.34 -14.03
CA ALA A 27 4.24 7.36 -12.57
C ALA A 27 3.77 8.73 -12.03
N TYR A 28 3.11 8.71 -10.89
CA TYR A 28 2.87 9.93 -10.11
C TYR A 28 4.09 10.24 -9.26
N HIS A 29 4.53 11.49 -9.27
CA HIS A 29 5.66 11.98 -8.52
C HIS A 29 5.21 13.08 -7.55
N ALA A 30 5.38 12.81 -6.26
CA ALA A 30 5.32 13.80 -5.20
C ALA A 30 6.75 14.13 -4.78
N SER A 31 7.22 15.33 -5.12
CA SER A 31 8.61 15.73 -4.86
C SER A 31 8.83 16.12 -3.41
N ALA A 32 10.07 15.96 -2.94
CA ALA A 32 10.51 16.50 -1.66
C ALA A 32 10.25 18.03 -1.58
N PRO A 33 9.94 18.57 -0.40
CA PRO A 33 9.80 20.02 -0.21
C PRO A 33 11.09 20.77 -0.61
N ASN A 34 10.93 22.04 -1.01
CA ASN A 34 12.01 23.00 -1.24
C ASN A 34 12.96 22.74 -2.42
N GLY A 35 12.70 21.74 -3.27
CA GLY A 35 13.43 21.56 -4.53
C GLY A 35 14.88 21.10 -4.37
N GLU A 36 15.25 20.58 -3.19
CA GLU A 36 16.52 19.89 -3.00
C GLU A 36 16.49 18.53 -3.69
N THR A 37 17.62 18.12 -4.28
CA THR A 37 17.77 16.77 -4.83
C THR A 37 17.70 15.76 -3.68
N SER A 38 16.58 15.06 -3.56
CA SER A 38 16.40 14.06 -2.51
C SER A 38 17.40 12.91 -2.66
N GLN A 39 18.09 12.54 -1.57
CA GLN A 39 19.03 11.40 -1.57
C GLN A 39 18.35 10.05 -1.32
N ARG A 40 17.06 10.07 -0.98
CA ARG A 40 16.22 8.87 -0.81
C ARG A 40 14.89 9.05 -1.51
N ALA A 41 14.22 7.95 -1.81
CA ALA A 41 12.84 8.03 -2.29
C ALA A 41 12.01 6.86 -1.78
N LEU A 42 10.69 7.03 -1.82
CA LEU A 42 9.73 5.96 -1.58
C LEU A 42 9.06 5.52 -2.87
N ILE A 43 8.87 4.21 -3.02
CA ILE A 43 7.95 3.63 -3.96
C ILE A 43 6.63 3.35 -3.22
N PHE A 44 5.55 4.01 -3.63
CA PHE A 44 4.22 3.83 -3.06
C PHE A 44 3.41 2.91 -3.97
N LEU A 45 3.03 1.74 -3.47
CA LEU A 45 2.22 0.76 -4.19
C LEU A 45 0.75 0.84 -3.75
N THR A 46 -0.10 1.28 -4.68
CA THR A 46 -1.54 1.47 -4.48
C THR A 46 -2.31 0.20 -4.11
N ASP A 47 -3.57 0.35 -3.70
CA ASP A 47 -4.50 -0.77 -3.65
C ASP A 47 -5.04 -1.09 -5.05
N GLY A 48 -6.05 -1.97 -5.15
CA GLY A 48 -6.61 -2.40 -6.44
C GLY A 48 -7.23 -1.31 -7.31
N PHE A 49 -7.43 -0.09 -6.79
CA PHE A 49 -8.02 1.03 -7.53
C PHE A 49 -6.99 1.83 -8.35
N GLY A 50 -5.71 1.75 -8.02
CA GLY A 50 -4.65 2.40 -8.77
C GLY A 50 -4.64 3.93 -8.71
N LEU A 51 -3.90 4.55 -9.64
CA LEU A 51 -3.81 6.00 -9.82
C LEU A 51 -5.15 6.74 -10.04
N PRO A 52 -6.22 6.09 -10.56
CA PRO A 52 -7.54 6.73 -10.62
C PRO A 52 -8.11 7.12 -9.25
N LEU A 53 -7.79 6.40 -8.18
CA LEU A 53 -8.22 6.78 -6.83
C LEU A 53 -7.26 7.82 -6.25
N LYS A 54 -7.75 9.06 -6.04
CA LYS A 54 -6.90 10.18 -5.62
C LYS A 54 -6.26 10.01 -4.23
N ASN A 55 -6.77 9.13 -3.37
CA ASN A 55 -6.23 8.90 -2.02
C ASN A 55 -4.74 8.59 -2.05
N CYS A 56 -4.29 7.72 -2.96
CA CYS A 56 -2.89 7.33 -3.03
C CYS A 56 -1.96 8.53 -3.31
N LYS A 57 -2.41 9.47 -4.15
CA LYS A 57 -1.68 10.69 -4.50
C LYS A 57 -1.62 11.66 -3.32
N ILE A 58 -2.75 11.88 -2.66
CA ILE A 58 -2.83 12.71 -1.43
C ILE A 58 -1.91 12.14 -0.34
N MET A 59 -1.89 10.81 -0.16
CA MET A 59 -1.00 10.16 0.80
C MET A 59 0.46 10.29 0.40
N ALA A 60 0.80 10.11 -0.88
CA ALA A 60 2.16 10.30 -1.38
C ALA A 60 2.66 11.74 -1.18
N ASP A 61 1.82 12.75 -1.44
CA ASP A 61 2.16 14.16 -1.19
C ASP A 61 2.46 14.41 0.30
N ASN A 62 1.64 13.85 1.20
CA ASN A 62 1.87 13.98 2.63
C ASN A 62 3.13 13.22 3.10
N LEU A 63 3.41 12.04 2.55
CA LEU A 63 4.64 11.30 2.85
C LEU A 63 5.87 12.06 2.35
N ALA A 64 5.83 12.60 1.13
CA ALA A 64 6.91 13.39 0.56
C ALA A 64 7.24 14.59 1.43
N LYS A 65 6.19 15.29 1.90
CA LYS A 65 6.33 16.41 2.83
C LYS A 65 6.88 16.00 4.19
N ARG A 66 6.34 14.94 4.81
CA ARG A 66 6.69 14.53 6.18
C ARG A 66 8.06 13.86 6.28
N LEU A 67 8.49 13.17 5.23
CA LEU A 67 9.77 12.47 5.16
C LEU A 67 10.84 13.27 4.41
N GLU A 68 10.49 14.43 3.88
CA GLU A 68 11.38 15.31 3.11
C GLU A 68 12.10 14.53 2.01
N CYS A 69 11.35 13.71 1.26
CA CYS A 69 11.89 12.89 0.19
C CYS A 69 10.92 12.71 -0.97
N ASP A 70 11.42 12.32 -2.13
CA ASP A 70 10.57 12.01 -3.27
C ASP A 70 9.73 10.75 -3.01
N VAL A 71 8.48 10.76 -3.47
CA VAL A 71 7.58 9.62 -3.43
C VAL A 71 7.02 9.36 -4.83
N TRP A 72 7.21 8.15 -5.32
CA TRP A 72 6.81 7.70 -6.64
C TRP A 72 5.71 6.65 -6.55
N ILE A 73 4.60 6.87 -7.26
CA ILE A 73 3.53 5.89 -7.43
C ILE A 73 3.59 5.34 -8.86
N PRO A 74 4.03 4.08 -9.07
CA PRO A 74 4.05 3.49 -10.41
C PRO A 74 2.63 3.23 -10.92
N ASP A 75 2.40 3.40 -12.23
CA ASP A 75 1.24 2.80 -12.92
C ASP A 75 1.49 1.32 -13.23
N TYR A 76 1.65 0.50 -12.19
CA TYR A 76 1.90 -0.93 -12.38
C TYR A 76 0.64 -1.71 -12.81
N PHE A 77 -0.49 -1.03 -12.98
CA PHE A 77 -1.69 -1.57 -13.62
C PHE A 77 -1.78 -1.25 -15.12
N GLY A 78 -0.89 -0.40 -15.66
CA GLY A 78 -0.86 -0.05 -17.07
C GLY A 78 -2.16 0.58 -17.55
N GLY A 79 -2.71 1.51 -16.77
CA GLY A 79 -3.98 2.18 -17.03
C GLY A 79 -5.23 1.31 -16.83
N LYS A 80 -5.08 0.08 -16.33
CA LYS A 80 -6.17 -0.88 -16.13
C LYS A 80 -6.21 -1.39 -14.68
N PRO A 81 -6.69 -0.56 -13.72
CA PRO A 81 -6.79 -0.97 -12.33
C PRO A 81 -7.68 -2.20 -12.17
N LEU A 82 -7.51 -2.93 -11.06
CA LEU A 82 -8.25 -4.17 -10.79
C LEU A 82 -9.73 -3.90 -10.53
N ILE A 83 -10.03 -2.77 -9.90
CA ILE A 83 -11.37 -2.38 -9.48
C ILE A 83 -11.60 -0.92 -9.89
N PRO A 84 -12.72 -0.59 -10.54
CA PRO A 84 -13.09 0.79 -10.83
C PRO A 84 -13.46 1.54 -9.54
N VAL A 85 -13.15 2.84 -9.49
CA VAL A 85 -13.41 3.71 -8.33
C VAL A 85 -14.90 3.68 -7.93
N ASP A 86 -15.82 3.59 -8.89
CA ASP A 86 -17.28 3.53 -8.60
C ASP A 86 -17.71 2.29 -7.80
N ASN A 87 -16.84 1.27 -7.69
CA ASN A 87 -17.08 0.03 -6.94
C ASN A 87 -16.36 0.02 -5.58
N LEU A 88 -16.17 1.18 -4.95
CA LEU A 88 -15.68 1.38 -3.57
C LEU A 88 -16.65 0.81 -2.51
N ARG A 89 -16.91 -0.50 -2.53
CA ARG A 89 -17.76 -1.21 -1.57
C ARG A 89 -16.93 -2.24 -0.84
N ALA A 90 -16.47 -1.88 0.35
CA ALA A 90 -15.82 -2.79 1.30
C ALA A 90 -16.39 -2.52 2.70
N PRO A 91 -16.33 -3.50 3.62
CA PRO A 91 -16.52 -3.25 5.04
C PRO A 91 -15.74 -2.02 5.48
N ASP A 92 -16.39 -1.14 6.22
CA ASP A 92 -15.82 0.16 6.60
C ASP A 92 -15.21 0.17 8.02
N ARG A 93 -15.45 -0.89 8.79
CA ARG A 93 -14.97 -1.11 10.17
C ARG A 93 -15.08 -2.59 10.55
N ALA A 94 -14.46 -2.97 11.66
CA ALA A 94 -14.61 -4.31 12.24
C ALA A 94 -16.07 -4.61 12.62
N GLY A 95 -16.48 -5.87 12.47
CA GLY A 95 -17.84 -6.35 12.75
C GLY A 95 -18.84 -6.11 11.62
N VAL A 96 -18.53 -5.26 10.63
CA VAL A 96 -19.35 -5.10 9.42
C VAL A 96 -18.95 -6.16 8.41
N LYS A 97 -19.84 -7.11 8.14
CA LYS A 97 -19.60 -8.18 7.16
C LYS A 97 -20.32 -7.88 5.86
N MET A 98 -19.68 -8.20 4.74
CA MET A 98 -20.40 -8.28 3.47
C MET A 98 -21.45 -9.39 3.56
N SER A 99 -22.69 -9.08 3.21
CA SER A 99 -23.71 -10.12 3.09
C SER A 99 -23.36 -11.05 1.92
N ILE A 100 -23.89 -12.29 1.95
CA ILE A 100 -23.71 -13.24 0.83
C ILE A 100 -24.20 -12.62 -0.49
N LEU A 101 -25.30 -11.87 -0.44
CA LEU A 101 -25.85 -11.19 -1.61
C LEU A 101 -24.90 -10.09 -2.12
N ASP A 102 -24.28 -9.32 -1.22
CA ASP A 102 -23.29 -8.30 -1.59
C ASP A 102 -22.03 -8.93 -2.16
N TRP A 103 -21.59 -10.07 -1.63
CA TRP A 103 -20.47 -10.84 -2.17
C TRP A 103 -20.78 -11.36 -3.57
N ILE A 104 -21.96 -11.95 -3.79
CA ILE A 104 -22.41 -12.39 -5.11
C ILE A 104 -22.45 -11.22 -6.09
N LYS A 105 -23.00 -10.06 -5.68
CA LYS A 105 -23.02 -8.85 -6.52
C LYS A 105 -21.61 -8.37 -6.83
N PHE A 106 -20.71 -8.35 -5.85
CA PHE A 106 -19.31 -7.98 -6.05
C PHE A 106 -18.66 -8.90 -7.08
N VAL A 107 -18.82 -10.21 -6.96
CA VAL A 107 -18.27 -11.17 -7.93
C VAL A 107 -18.86 -10.98 -9.32
N LEU A 108 -20.19 -10.88 -9.45
CA LEU A 108 -20.86 -10.80 -10.75
C LEU A 108 -20.62 -9.46 -11.47
N PHE A 109 -20.62 -8.35 -10.73
CA PHE A 109 -20.57 -7.00 -11.32
C PHE A 109 -19.19 -6.33 -11.23
N THR A 110 -18.29 -6.84 -10.37
CA THR A 110 -16.91 -6.34 -10.24
C THR A 110 -15.91 -7.42 -10.62
N GLY A 111 -15.96 -8.60 -10.00
CA GLY A 111 -14.99 -9.67 -10.24
C GLY A 111 -14.93 -10.15 -11.69
N ILE A 112 -16.03 -10.71 -12.20
CA ILE A 112 -16.12 -11.31 -13.55
C ILE A 112 -15.78 -10.28 -14.65
N PRO A 113 -16.37 -9.07 -14.67
CA PRO A 113 -16.06 -8.09 -15.71
C PRO A 113 -14.60 -7.63 -15.70
N ASN A 114 -13.93 -7.65 -14.54
CA ASN A 114 -12.54 -7.23 -14.41
C ASN A 114 -11.52 -8.38 -14.51
N ILE A 115 -11.91 -9.61 -14.86
CA ILE A 115 -10.98 -10.73 -15.10
C ILE A 115 -9.83 -10.34 -16.05
N PRO A 116 -10.06 -9.64 -17.19
CA PRO A 116 -8.96 -9.20 -18.05
C PRO A 116 -7.96 -8.29 -17.33
N ALA A 117 -8.43 -7.39 -16.45
CA ALA A 117 -7.57 -6.54 -15.63
C ALA A 117 -6.77 -7.39 -14.62
N PHE A 118 -7.40 -8.36 -13.94
CA PHE A 118 -6.69 -9.28 -13.04
C PHE A 118 -5.59 -10.08 -13.75
N ILE A 119 -5.80 -10.52 -15.00
CA ILE A 119 -4.78 -11.22 -15.79
C ILE A 119 -3.67 -10.25 -16.21
N HIS A 120 -4.04 -9.07 -16.71
CA HIS A 120 -3.12 -8.03 -17.17
C HIS A 120 -2.24 -7.47 -16.05
N SER A 121 -2.74 -7.53 -14.81
CA SER A 121 -2.12 -6.97 -13.62
C SER A 121 -1.80 -8.04 -12.58
N ARG A 122 -1.70 -9.31 -13.00
CA ARG A 122 -1.26 -10.39 -12.11
C ARG A 122 0.10 -10.05 -11.48
N PRO A 123 0.41 -10.54 -10.26
CA PRO A 123 1.60 -10.13 -9.50
C PRO A 123 2.90 -10.06 -10.33
N ALA A 124 3.25 -11.13 -11.06
CA ALA A 124 4.48 -11.16 -11.85
C ALA A 124 4.55 -10.13 -12.99
N VAL A 125 3.42 -9.60 -13.46
CA VAL A 125 3.36 -8.54 -14.49
C VAL A 125 3.43 -7.16 -13.82
N ALA A 126 2.66 -6.96 -12.76
CA ALA A 126 2.70 -5.73 -11.97
C ALA A 126 4.11 -5.47 -11.40
N ASP A 127 4.72 -6.48 -10.77
CA ASP A 127 6.06 -6.35 -10.18
C ASP A 127 7.11 -5.98 -11.23
N LYS A 128 7.02 -6.53 -12.46
CA LYS A 128 7.92 -6.15 -13.55
C LYS A 128 7.82 -4.67 -13.90
N ARG A 129 6.62 -4.08 -13.88
CA ARG A 129 6.43 -2.65 -14.14
C ARG A 129 6.99 -1.79 -13.01
N VAL A 130 6.85 -2.23 -11.76
CA VAL A 130 7.48 -1.58 -10.61
C VAL A 130 9.01 -1.61 -10.76
N ILE A 131 9.58 -2.77 -11.12
CA ILE A 131 11.02 -2.91 -11.38
C ILE A 131 11.47 -1.97 -12.51
N SER A 132 10.74 -1.89 -13.62
CA SER A 132 11.07 -0.96 -14.71
C SER A 132 11.11 0.50 -14.26
N LEU A 133 10.21 0.93 -13.37
CA LEU A 133 10.30 2.27 -12.78
C LEU A 133 11.53 2.40 -11.88
N ILE A 134 11.81 1.42 -11.01
CA ILE A 134 12.99 1.46 -10.13
C ILE A 134 14.29 1.53 -10.93
N ASP A 135 14.43 0.74 -12.00
CA ASP A 135 15.60 0.77 -12.89
C ASP A 135 15.75 2.13 -13.58
N LEU A 136 14.64 2.72 -14.03
CA LEU A 136 14.64 4.05 -14.61
C LEU A 136 15.05 5.12 -13.57
N LEU A 137 14.52 5.06 -12.35
CA LEU A 137 14.92 5.97 -11.27
C LEU A 137 16.41 5.82 -10.95
N ASN A 138 16.92 4.59 -10.84
CA ASN A 138 18.34 4.33 -10.56
C ASN A 138 19.28 4.83 -11.67
N SER A 139 18.81 4.92 -12.92
CA SER A 139 19.62 5.41 -14.04
C SER A 139 19.53 6.92 -14.26
N THR A 140 18.54 7.60 -13.67
CA THR A 140 18.25 9.01 -13.93
C THR A 140 18.28 9.91 -12.70
N LYS A 141 18.15 9.32 -11.51
CA LYS A 141 18.17 9.98 -10.20
C LYS A 141 19.33 9.43 -9.37
N GLU A 142 19.82 10.24 -8.44
CA GLU A 142 20.96 9.91 -7.56
C GLU A 142 20.48 9.45 -6.17
N TYR A 143 19.42 8.63 -6.11
CA TYR A 143 18.95 8.09 -4.84
C TYR A 143 19.95 7.07 -4.29
N LYS A 144 20.36 7.27 -3.03
CA LYS A 144 21.20 6.33 -2.29
C LYS A 144 20.38 5.21 -1.63
N LYS A 145 19.11 5.46 -1.32
CA LYS A 145 18.20 4.47 -0.72
C LYS A 145 16.78 4.60 -1.26
N LEU A 146 16.12 3.45 -1.43
CA LEU A 146 14.71 3.33 -1.79
C LEU A 146 13.95 2.59 -0.69
N GLY A 147 12.86 3.19 -0.21
CA GLY A 147 11.88 2.52 0.63
C GLY A 147 10.66 2.11 -0.19
N ILE A 148 9.84 1.19 0.32
CA ILE A 148 8.58 0.82 -0.32
C ILE A 148 7.44 0.73 0.68
N VAL A 149 6.31 1.38 0.37
CA VAL A 149 5.07 1.25 1.13
C VAL A 149 3.99 0.70 0.24
N GLY A 150 3.23 -0.28 0.71
CA GLY A 150 2.21 -0.93 -0.10
C GLY A 150 0.89 -1.14 0.63
N TYR A 151 -0.22 -0.98 -0.08
CA TYR A 151 -1.58 -1.12 0.44
C TYR A 151 -2.35 -2.21 -0.29
N CYS A 152 -3.01 -3.15 0.42
CA CYS A 152 -3.80 -4.22 -0.23
C CYS A 152 -2.96 -5.01 -1.27
N PHE A 153 -3.28 -4.93 -2.57
CA PHE A 153 -2.51 -5.53 -3.65
C PHE A 153 -1.04 -5.04 -3.64
N GLY A 154 -0.85 -3.74 -3.44
CA GLY A 154 0.47 -3.14 -3.24
C GLY A 154 1.15 -3.62 -1.96
N GLY A 155 0.38 -3.94 -0.91
CA GLY A 155 0.91 -4.52 0.33
C GLY A 155 1.50 -5.90 0.10
N SER A 156 0.79 -6.76 -0.63
CA SER A 156 1.31 -8.06 -1.08
C SER A 156 2.58 -7.91 -1.93
N ALA A 157 2.63 -6.89 -2.79
CA ALA A 157 3.82 -6.57 -3.57
C ALA A 157 4.98 -6.11 -2.68
N ALA A 158 4.73 -5.22 -1.70
CA ALA A 158 5.74 -4.78 -0.75
C ALA A 158 6.36 -5.96 0.03
N VAL A 159 5.58 -6.99 0.40
CA VAL A 159 6.12 -8.24 0.97
C VAL A 159 7.14 -8.90 0.03
N ARG A 160 6.81 -9.02 -1.26
CA ARG A 160 7.71 -9.62 -2.25
C ARG A 160 8.96 -8.77 -2.47
N PHE A 161 8.82 -7.45 -2.60
CA PHE A 161 9.94 -6.52 -2.76
C PHE A 161 10.86 -6.49 -1.53
N ALA A 162 10.31 -6.67 -0.32
CA ALA A 162 11.10 -6.78 0.90
C ALA A 162 12.01 -8.02 0.95
N GLY A 163 11.81 -9.00 0.06
CA GLY A 163 12.72 -10.12 -0.18
C GLY A 163 13.78 -9.88 -1.27
N THR A 164 13.84 -8.67 -1.84
CA THR A 164 14.74 -8.32 -2.97
C THR A 164 15.76 -7.25 -2.59
N GLU A 165 16.74 -7.00 -3.46
CA GLU A 165 17.75 -5.93 -3.26
C GLU A 165 17.24 -4.55 -3.74
N PHE A 166 16.04 -4.47 -4.32
CA PHE A 166 15.53 -3.23 -4.93
C PHE A 166 15.24 -2.12 -3.91
N VAL A 167 15.05 -2.47 -2.63
CA VAL A 167 14.62 -1.56 -1.56
C VAL A 167 15.40 -1.86 -0.29
N GLN A 168 15.51 -0.89 0.61
CA GLN A 168 16.22 -1.02 1.89
C GLN A 168 15.29 -1.03 3.11
N SER A 169 14.02 -0.69 2.94
CA SER A 169 13.01 -0.82 3.99
C SER A 169 11.60 -0.88 3.40
N ALA A 170 10.68 -1.56 4.10
CA ALA A 170 9.31 -1.69 3.65
C ALA A 170 8.27 -1.43 4.75
N VAL A 171 7.12 -0.89 4.35
CA VAL A 171 5.90 -0.79 5.16
C VAL A 171 4.77 -1.51 4.42
N ILE A 172 4.12 -2.46 5.09
CA ILE A 172 3.08 -3.31 4.53
C ILE A 172 1.74 -3.01 5.23
N CYS A 173 0.82 -2.42 4.49
CA CYS A 173 -0.48 -2.01 4.99
C CYS A 173 -1.58 -2.96 4.48
N HIS A 174 -2.25 -3.67 5.41
CA HIS A 174 -3.38 -4.58 5.16
C HIS A 174 -3.24 -5.37 3.83
N PRO A 175 -2.19 -6.21 3.68
CA PRO A 175 -1.88 -6.84 2.41
C PRO A 175 -3.07 -7.67 1.89
N GLY A 176 -3.20 -7.79 0.57
CA GLY A 176 -4.22 -8.63 -0.08
C GLY A 176 -3.95 -10.14 0.05
N GLY A 177 -3.26 -10.55 1.12
CA GLY A 177 -2.66 -11.86 1.32
C GLY A 177 -1.20 -11.92 0.85
N CYS A 178 -0.45 -12.86 1.42
CA CYS A 178 0.91 -13.20 1.03
C CYS A 178 1.16 -14.70 1.31
N LYS A 179 2.16 -15.27 0.66
CA LYS A 179 2.61 -16.63 0.96
C LYS A 179 3.64 -16.60 2.09
N ILE A 180 3.63 -17.62 2.92
CA ILE A 180 4.66 -17.80 3.97
C ILE A 180 6.07 -17.78 3.38
N SER A 181 6.29 -18.42 2.22
CA SER A 181 7.58 -18.39 1.52
C SER A 181 8.04 -16.98 1.12
N GLU A 182 7.11 -16.04 0.89
CA GLU A 182 7.45 -14.64 0.59
C GLU A 182 7.90 -13.93 1.88
N VAL A 183 7.29 -14.23 3.03
CA VAL A 183 7.70 -13.72 4.35
C VAL A 183 9.05 -14.31 4.80
N GLU A 184 9.28 -15.59 4.50
CA GLU A 184 10.57 -16.26 4.69
C GLU A 184 11.67 -15.64 3.83
N ALA A 185 11.35 -15.04 2.69
CA ALA A 185 12.32 -14.38 1.82
C ALA A 185 12.68 -12.95 2.26
N ILE A 186 11.90 -12.33 3.17
CA ILE A 186 12.14 -10.95 3.62
C ILE A 186 13.54 -10.84 4.24
N LYS A 187 14.27 -9.82 3.78
CA LYS A 187 15.66 -9.53 4.18
C LYS A 187 15.92 -8.05 4.49
N VAL A 188 14.89 -7.21 4.47
CA VAL A 188 14.97 -5.78 4.84
C VAL A 188 14.03 -5.48 5.99
N PRO A 189 14.27 -4.42 6.78
CA PRO A 189 13.35 -4.03 7.85
C PRO A 189 11.91 -3.82 7.38
N THR A 190 10.94 -4.42 8.06
CA THR A 190 9.51 -4.34 7.72
C THR A 190 8.60 -3.86 8.84
N SER A 191 7.72 -2.91 8.57
CA SER A 191 6.63 -2.53 9.47
C SER A 191 5.28 -2.95 8.88
N TRP A 192 4.40 -3.51 9.71
CA TRP A 192 3.12 -4.09 9.27
C TRP A 192 1.95 -3.38 9.95
N ALA A 193 1.16 -2.65 9.16
CA ALA A 193 -0.09 -2.02 9.61
C ALA A 193 -1.26 -2.96 9.35
N CYS A 194 -1.75 -3.61 10.41
CA CYS A 194 -2.67 -4.74 10.33
C CYS A 194 -4.09 -4.30 10.69
N ALA A 195 -5.06 -4.66 9.84
CA ALA A 195 -6.46 -4.50 10.19
C ALA A 195 -6.88 -5.54 11.24
N GLU A 196 -7.86 -5.20 12.08
CA GLU A 196 -8.42 -6.14 13.06
C GLU A 196 -9.20 -7.27 12.36
N GLU A 197 -10.14 -6.91 11.48
CA GLU A 197 -10.90 -7.85 10.68
C GLU A 197 -10.59 -7.70 9.18
N ASP A 198 -9.82 -8.64 8.64
CA ASP A 198 -9.41 -8.60 7.25
C ASP A 198 -9.91 -9.85 6.50
N ILE A 199 -10.66 -9.61 5.42
CA ILE A 199 -11.25 -10.66 4.58
C ILE A 199 -10.25 -11.29 3.60
N PHE A 200 -9.10 -10.65 3.36
CA PHE A 200 -8.05 -11.11 2.44
C PHE A 200 -6.81 -11.62 3.16
N TRP A 201 -6.54 -11.12 4.38
CA TRP A 201 -5.38 -11.52 5.18
C TRP A 201 -5.77 -11.75 6.64
N SER A 202 -6.25 -12.95 6.93
CA SER A 202 -6.83 -13.31 8.22
C SER A 202 -5.85 -13.17 9.39
N HIS A 203 -6.39 -13.02 10.60
CA HIS A 203 -5.60 -12.99 11.85
C HIS A 203 -4.66 -14.20 11.99
N SER A 204 -5.12 -15.39 11.60
CA SER A 204 -4.27 -16.60 11.61
C SER A 204 -3.08 -16.49 10.66
N GLN A 205 -3.28 -15.99 9.43
CA GLN A 205 -2.18 -15.76 8.49
C GLN A 205 -1.20 -14.71 9.02
N ARG A 206 -1.70 -13.63 9.64
CA ARG A 206 -0.85 -12.64 10.31
C ARG A 206 0.02 -13.29 11.39
N LEU A 207 -0.56 -14.07 12.31
CA LEU A 207 0.19 -14.74 13.38
C LEU A 207 1.27 -15.67 12.80
N GLN A 208 0.99 -16.35 11.70
CA GLN A 208 1.99 -17.17 11.00
C GLN A 208 3.14 -16.30 10.43
N CYS A 209 2.83 -15.16 9.83
CA CYS A 209 3.85 -14.23 9.32
C CYS A 209 4.72 -13.67 10.45
N GLU A 210 4.10 -13.28 11.56
CA GLU A 210 4.79 -12.77 12.75
C GLU A 210 5.71 -13.85 13.36
N ALA A 211 5.23 -15.09 13.46
CA ALA A 211 6.03 -16.22 13.95
C ALA A 211 7.25 -16.51 13.05
N VAL A 212 7.12 -16.38 11.73
CA VAL A 212 8.24 -16.54 10.78
C VAL A 212 9.33 -15.50 11.03
N LEU A 213 8.96 -14.22 11.19
CA LEU A 213 9.92 -13.15 11.45
C LEU A 213 10.53 -13.26 12.86
N ALA A 214 9.72 -13.64 13.86
CA ALA A 214 10.20 -13.91 15.21
C ALA A 214 11.23 -15.06 15.24
N GLY A 215 11.01 -16.12 14.47
CA GLY A 215 11.94 -17.24 14.34
C GLY A 215 13.27 -16.90 13.66
N LYS A 216 13.43 -15.67 13.15
CA LYS A 216 14.68 -15.15 12.57
C LYS A 216 15.41 -14.15 13.48
N LYS A 217 14.79 -13.70 14.58
CA LYS A 217 15.27 -12.57 15.39
C LYS A 217 16.69 -12.76 15.97
N ASP A 218 17.04 -14.00 16.31
CA ASP A 218 18.35 -14.33 16.90
C ASP A 218 19.35 -14.91 15.87
N LYS A 219 19.02 -14.87 14.57
CA LYS A 219 19.88 -15.39 13.50
C LYS A 219 20.78 -14.29 12.94
N GLU A 220 21.92 -14.68 12.37
CA GLU A 220 22.74 -13.77 11.59
C GLU A 220 21.93 -13.19 10.43
N GLY A 221 22.01 -11.86 10.24
CA GLY A 221 21.14 -11.15 9.29
C GLY A 221 19.72 -10.88 9.78
N ALA A 222 19.46 -10.98 11.08
CA ALA A 222 18.18 -10.58 11.67
C ALA A 222 17.82 -9.14 11.26
N ILE A 223 16.59 -8.98 10.80
CA ILE A 223 16.03 -7.68 10.41
C ILE A 223 15.15 -7.14 11.51
N GLU A 224 15.03 -5.82 11.56
CA GLU A 224 14.04 -5.18 12.40
C GLU A 224 12.63 -5.36 11.81
N TYR A 225 11.66 -5.68 12.65
CA TYR A 225 10.26 -5.78 12.22
C TYR A 225 9.29 -5.34 13.31
N GLU A 226 8.11 -4.88 12.93
CA GLU A 226 6.99 -4.61 13.84
C GLU A 226 5.64 -4.99 13.21
N PHE A 227 4.71 -5.45 14.04
CA PHE A 227 3.30 -5.62 13.68
C PHE A 227 2.45 -4.74 14.59
N LYS A 228 1.65 -3.83 14.03
CA LYS A 228 0.68 -3.02 14.77
C LYS A 228 -0.73 -3.41 14.33
N ASP A 229 -1.56 -3.79 15.31
CA ASP A 229 -2.96 -4.17 15.12
C ASP A 229 -3.85 -2.98 15.44
N TYR A 230 -4.63 -2.54 14.46
CA TYR A 230 -5.51 -1.38 14.61
C TYR A 230 -6.94 -1.82 14.88
N LYS A 231 -7.41 -1.62 16.12
CA LYS A 231 -8.77 -2.02 16.53
C LYS A 231 -9.86 -1.20 15.84
N GLY A 232 -11.02 -1.82 15.64
CA GLY A 232 -12.16 -1.24 14.93
C GLY A 232 -12.00 -1.21 13.42
N THR A 233 -10.90 -1.72 12.86
CA THR A 233 -10.60 -1.57 11.43
C THR A 233 -10.93 -2.81 10.60
N SER A 234 -11.19 -2.56 9.33
CA SER A 234 -11.35 -3.57 8.28
C SER A 234 -10.32 -3.40 7.18
N HIS A 235 -10.30 -4.35 6.24
CA HIS A 235 -9.43 -4.26 5.05
C HIS A 235 -9.58 -2.93 4.31
N GLY A 236 -8.46 -2.26 4.04
CA GLY A 236 -8.43 -0.96 3.36
C GLY A 236 -8.39 0.26 4.29
N PHE A 237 -8.45 0.09 5.62
CA PHE A 237 -8.48 1.21 6.56
C PHE A 237 -7.33 2.20 6.37
N ALA A 238 -6.12 1.72 6.02
CA ALA A 238 -4.94 2.57 5.87
C ALA A 238 -4.85 3.30 4.52
N ALA A 239 -5.74 3.01 3.55
CA ALA A 239 -5.76 3.66 2.23
C ALA A 239 -7.09 4.37 1.93
N ARG A 240 -8.18 3.86 2.48
CA ARG A 240 -9.57 4.26 2.19
C ARG A 240 -10.39 4.28 3.48
N PRO A 241 -10.00 5.09 4.47
CA PRO A 241 -10.69 5.13 5.76
C PRO A 241 -12.10 5.71 5.64
N ASN A 242 -13.02 5.18 6.45
CA ASN A 242 -14.25 5.89 6.74
C ASN A 242 -13.99 6.98 7.79
N LEU A 243 -13.73 8.20 7.33
CA LEU A 243 -13.44 9.34 8.22
C LEU A 243 -14.63 9.76 9.11
N ASN A 244 -15.85 9.27 8.83
CA ASN A 244 -17.02 9.48 9.70
C ASN A 244 -17.10 8.50 10.88
N VAL A 245 -16.20 7.51 10.92
CA VAL A 245 -16.09 6.52 11.99
C VAL A 245 -14.85 6.88 12.81
N PRO A 246 -14.99 7.48 14.01
CA PRO A 246 -13.86 8.04 14.76
C PRO A 246 -12.72 7.05 15.00
N GLU A 247 -13.03 5.80 15.31
CA GLU A 247 -12.06 4.73 15.55
C GLU A 247 -11.27 4.37 14.28
N VAL A 248 -11.92 4.33 13.12
CA VAL A 248 -11.27 4.06 11.83
C VAL A 248 -10.43 5.25 11.37
N LYS A 249 -10.93 6.47 11.60
CA LYS A 249 -10.16 7.70 11.34
C LYS A 249 -8.87 7.71 12.16
N LEU A 250 -8.97 7.49 13.47
CA LEU A 250 -7.80 7.46 14.36
C LEU A 250 -6.81 6.39 13.93
N ALA A 251 -7.28 5.17 13.66
CA ALA A 251 -6.43 4.08 13.19
C ALA A 251 -5.72 4.39 11.86
N TYR A 252 -6.38 5.07 10.93
CA TYR A 252 -5.76 5.54 9.69
C TYR A 252 -4.65 6.57 9.95
N GLU A 253 -4.92 7.56 10.80
CA GLU A 253 -3.95 8.59 11.17
C GLU A 253 -2.73 7.97 11.86
N GLU A 254 -2.94 7.02 12.78
CA GLU A 254 -1.87 6.30 13.46
C GLU A 254 -1.08 5.34 12.55
N ALA A 255 -1.73 4.68 11.58
CA ALA A 255 -1.03 3.84 10.58
C ALA A 255 -0.22 4.68 9.58
N PHE A 256 -0.72 5.87 9.24
CA PHE A 256 0.05 6.84 8.47
C PHE A 256 1.28 7.31 9.26
N GLU A 257 1.11 7.64 10.55
CA GLU A 257 2.24 8.04 11.40
C GLU A 257 3.24 6.89 11.59
N GLN A 258 2.78 5.65 11.78
CA GLN A 258 3.65 4.45 11.78
C GLN A 258 4.54 4.41 10.54
N THR A 259 3.98 4.70 9.36
CA THR A 259 4.74 4.73 8.09
C THR A 259 5.83 5.81 8.12
N VAL A 260 5.51 7.01 8.61
CA VAL A 260 6.44 8.13 8.71
C VAL A 260 7.56 7.80 9.71
N GLU A 261 7.20 7.34 10.91
CA GLU A 261 8.15 6.97 11.96
C GLU A 261 9.11 5.87 11.47
N TRP A 262 8.56 4.85 10.80
CA TRP A 262 9.34 3.74 10.28
C TRP A 262 10.41 4.21 9.29
N PHE A 263 10.03 4.93 8.23
CA PHE A 263 11.01 5.40 7.24
C PHE A 263 11.93 6.51 7.77
N SER A 264 11.49 7.29 8.75
CA SER A 264 12.37 8.23 9.45
C SER A 264 13.51 7.51 10.17
N LYS A 265 13.25 6.29 10.65
CA LYS A 265 14.23 5.45 11.34
C LYS A 265 15.07 4.59 10.39
N THR A 266 14.46 3.95 9.39
CA THR A 266 15.10 2.89 8.61
C THR A 266 15.66 3.34 7.27
N LEU A 267 15.14 4.45 6.72
CA LEU A 267 15.53 4.97 5.42
C LEU A 267 16.42 6.23 5.54
N VAL A 268 17.27 6.28 6.57
CA VAL A 268 18.21 7.39 6.78
C VAL A 268 19.41 7.26 5.84
N VAL A 269 19.90 8.37 5.30
CA VAL A 269 21.00 8.43 4.33
C VAL A 269 22.17 9.23 4.88
#